data_AF-A0A5C8Q8Q4-F1
#
_entry.id   AF-A0A5C8Q8Q4-F1
#
_cell.length_a   1.000
_cell.length_b   1.000
_cell.length_c   1.000
_cell.angle_alpha   90.00
_cell.angle_beta   90.00
_cell.angle_gamma   90.00
#
_symmetry.space_group_name_H-M   'P 1'
#
loop_
_entity.id
_entity.type
_entity.pdbx_description
1 polymer ?
#
loop_
_entity_poly.entity_id
_entity_poly.type
_entity_poly.pdbx_seq_one_letter_code
_entity_poly.pdbx_strand_id
1 'polypeptide(L)' 'MASIPTPPAQPDDAPDSYVGLAAPEAERIARERGWTTVRALPPGAIITLEYLQGRLNFEVENDTVIRCWLG' A
#
# COMPACT_ATOMS: atom_id res chain seq x y z
N MET A 1 -14.23 -19.12 26.11
CA MET A 1 -14.40 -17.88 25.33
C MET A 1 -13.62 -18.05 24.04
N ALA A 2 -14.20 -17.74 22.89
CA ALA A 2 -13.48 -17.79 21.61
C ALA A 2 -12.51 -16.60 21.55
N SER A 3 -11.25 -16.85 21.21
CA SER A 3 -10.26 -15.80 21.00
C SER A 3 -10.69 -14.92 19.84
N ILE A 4 -10.84 -13.61 20.07
CA ILE A 4 -11.08 -12.65 19.00
C ILE A 4 -9.77 -12.59 18.18
N PRO A 5 -9.78 -12.83 16.86
CA PRO A 5 -8.59 -12.69 16.05
C PRO A 5 -8.13 -11.24 16.11
N THR A 6 -6.87 -11.01 16.49
CA THR A 6 -6.26 -9.69 16.44
C THR A 6 -6.30 -9.20 15.00
N PRO A 7 -6.93 -8.05 14.70
CA PRO A 7 -6.89 -7.51 13.35
C PRO A 7 -5.43 -7.27 12.96
N PRO A 8 -5.04 -7.56 11.70
CA PRO A 8 -3.67 -7.36 11.25
C PRO A 8 -3.27 -5.90 11.51
N ALA A 9 -2.17 -5.73 12.24
CA ALA A 9 -1.62 -4.40 12.50
C ALA A 9 -1.23 -3.77 11.17
N GLN A 10 -1.47 -2.47 11.03
CA GLN A 10 -0.90 -1.73 9.91
C GLN A 10 0.63 -1.79 10.05
N PRO A 11 1.38 -2.12 8.98
CA PRO A 11 2.82 -2.01 8.99
C PRO A 11 3.25 -0.60 9.41
N ASP A 12 4.32 -0.51 10.22
CA ASP A 12 4.82 0.74 10.79
C ASP A 12 5.77 1.49 9.83
N ASP A 13 5.83 1.07 8.58
CA ASP A 13 6.75 1.62 7.61
C ASP A 13 6.21 2.88 6.94
N ALA A 14 7.11 3.83 6.67
CA ALA A 14 6.75 5.07 6.01
C ALA A 14 6.37 4.78 4.55
N PRO A 15 5.14 5.14 4.10
CA PRO A 15 4.72 4.93 2.70
C PRO A 15 5.69 5.55 1.68
N ASP A 16 6.34 6.66 2.03
CA ASP A 16 7.29 7.33 1.14
C ASP A 16 8.54 6.48 0.84
N SER A 17 8.81 5.43 1.60
CA SER A 17 9.96 4.52 1.38
C SER A 17 9.88 3.72 0.08
N TYR A 18 8.72 3.70 -0.58
CA TYR A 18 8.50 3.01 -1.86
C TYR A 18 8.65 3.93 -3.09
N VAL A 19 8.71 5.25 -2.89
CA VAL A 19 8.82 6.21 -4.00
C VAL A 19 10.15 6.02 -4.74
N GLY A 20 10.10 6.03 -6.07
CA GLY A 20 11.23 5.78 -6.96
C GLY A 20 11.52 4.30 -7.24
N LEU A 21 10.83 3.37 -6.58
CA LEU A 21 10.93 1.95 -6.91
C LEU A 21 10.07 1.60 -8.12
N ALA A 22 10.46 0.54 -8.83
CA ALA A 22 9.59 -0.08 -9.82
C ALA A 22 8.35 -0.67 -9.13
N ALA A 23 7.16 -0.47 -9.70
CA ALA A 23 5.90 -0.88 -9.08
C ALA A 23 5.85 -2.37 -8.69
N PRO A 24 6.33 -3.34 -9.50
CA PRO A 24 6.33 -4.75 -9.09
C PRO A 24 7.23 -5.02 -7.88
N GLU A 25 8.35 -4.32 -7.78
CA GLU A 25 9.30 -4.46 -6.67
C GLU A 25 8.76 -3.81 -5.39
N ALA A 26 8.17 -2.62 -5.51
CA ALA A 26 7.50 -1.95 -4.40
C ALA A 26 6.37 -2.81 -3.83
N GLU A 27 5.56 -3.43 -4.70
CA GLU A 27 4.46 -4.31 -4.29
C GLU A 27 4.96 -5.57 -3.58
N ARG A 28 6.06 -6.17 -4.05
CA ARG A 28 6.70 -7.32 -3.39
C ARG A 28 7.18 -6.96 -1.99
N ILE A 29 7.95 -5.88 -1.86
CA ILE A 29 8.47 -5.40 -0.57
C ILE A 29 7.31 -5.07 0.37
N ALA A 30 6.24 -4.44 -0.13
CA ALA A 30 5.06 -4.13 0.66
C ALA A 30 4.40 -5.38 1.25
N ARG A 31 4.20 -6.42 0.45
CA ARG A 31 3.65 -7.69 0.98
C ARG A 31 4.57 -8.34 1.99
N GLU A 32 5.89 -8.32 1.78
CA GLU A 32 6.86 -8.85 2.74
C GLU A 32 6.84 -8.10 4.09
N ARG A 33 6.53 -6.80 4.07
CA ARG A 33 6.35 -5.98 5.27
C ARG A 33 4.98 -6.12 5.93
N GLY A 34 4.07 -6.91 5.34
CA GLY A 34 2.77 -7.22 5.93
C GLY A 34 1.62 -6.37 5.38
N TRP A 35 1.82 -5.59 4.32
CA TRP A 35 0.70 -4.95 3.61
C TRP A 35 -0.16 -6.03 2.97
N THR A 36 -1.44 -6.07 3.34
CA THR A 36 -2.36 -7.11 2.88
C THR A 36 -2.98 -6.76 1.53
N THR A 37 -3.21 -5.46 1.30
CA THR A 37 -3.78 -4.93 0.06
C THR A 37 -2.86 -3.86 -0.51
N VAL A 38 -2.36 -4.07 -1.73
CA VAL A 38 -1.52 -3.10 -2.45
C VAL A 38 -2.20 -2.80 -3.79
N ARG A 39 -2.35 -1.52 -4.12
CA ARG A 39 -2.93 -1.07 -5.40
C ARG A 39 -1.95 -0.15 -6.11
N ALA A 40 -1.76 -0.38 -7.40
CA ALA A 40 -1.12 0.59 -8.30
C ALA A 40 -2.20 1.35 -9.07
N LEU A 41 -2.09 2.67 -9.10
CA LEU A 41 -3.03 3.59 -9.73
C LEU A 41 -2.29 4.51 -10.70
N PRO A 42 -2.91 4.90 -11.83
CA PRO A 42 -2.31 5.90 -12.71
C PRO A 42 -2.32 7.29 -12.05
N PRO A 43 -1.49 8.23 -12.54
CA PRO A 43 -1.45 9.59 -12.01
C PRO A 43 -2.80 10.29 -12.12
N GLY A 44 -3.23 10.94 -11.03
CA GLY A 44 -4.50 11.68 -10.97
C GLY A 44 -5.76 10.81 -10.86
N ALA A 45 -5.62 9.50 -10.60
CA ALA A 45 -6.77 8.63 -10.41
C ALA A 45 -7.68 9.11 -9.27
N ILE A 46 -8.94 9.38 -9.59
CA ILE A 46 -9.97 9.71 -8.59
C ILE A 46 -10.55 8.40 -8.05
N ILE A 47 -10.28 8.14 -6.76
CA ILE A 47 -10.78 6.97 -6.04
C ILE A 47 -11.62 7.43 -4.85
N THR A 48 -12.53 6.57 -4.39
CA THR A 48 -13.22 6.79 -3.13
C THR A 48 -12.22 6.71 -1.98
N LEU A 49 -12.34 7.63 -1.02
CA LEU A 49 -11.51 7.69 0.20
C LEU A 49 -11.99 6.69 1.27
N GLU A 50 -12.56 5.56 0.86
CA GLU A 50 -12.87 4.50 1.81
C GLU A 50 -11.57 4.10 2.51
N TYR A 51 -11.62 3.82 3.81
CA TYR A 51 -10.47 3.33 4.55
C TYR A 51 -10.54 1.80 4.66
N LEU A 52 -9.46 1.11 4.29
CA LEU A 52 -9.31 -0.34 4.43
C LEU A 52 -8.00 -0.63 5.15
N GLN A 53 -8.08 -1.09 6.40
CA GLN A 53 -6.89 -1.42 7.18
C GLN A 53 -5.96 -2.39 6.43
N GLY A 54 -4.67 -2.06 6.39
CA GLY A 54 -3.66 -2.81 5.65
C GLY A 54 -3.63 -2.53 4.15
N ARG A 55 -4.29 -1.46 3.69
CA ARG A 55 -4.21 -0.99 2.31
C ARG A 55 -3.15 0.09 2.11
N LEU A 56 -2.31 -0.17 1.12
CA LEU A 56 -1.35 0.78 0.57
C LEU A 56 -1.71 1.06 -0.89
N ASN A 57 -1.75 2.33 -1.26
CA ASN A 57 -1.93 2.75 -2.65
C ASN A 57 -0.62 3.37 -3.15
N PHE A 58 -0.24 2.99 -4.37
CA PHE A 58 0.81 3.60 -5.17
C PHE A 58 0.17 4.39 -6.30
N GLU A 59 0.65 5.60 -6.52
CA GLU A 59 0.52 6.28 -7.80
C GLU A 59 1.77 5.97 -8.60
N VAL A 60 1.58 5.44 -9.80
CA VAL A 60 2.64 4.89 -10.63
C VAL A 60 2.65 5.60 -11.97
N GLU A 61 3.81 6.11 -12.37
CA GLU A 61 4.06 6.68 -13.69
C GLU A 61 5.28 6.00 -14.31
N ASN A 62 5.19 5.58 -15.56
CA ASN A 62 6.28 4.87 -16.25
C ASN A 62 6.84 3.69 -15.42
N ASP A 63 5.95 2.85 -14.90
CA ASP A 63 6.25 1.72 -14.02
C ASP A 63 7.00 2.07 -12.72
N THR A 64 7.12 3.36 -12.38
CA THR A 64 7.81 3.86 -11.19
C THR A 64 6.81 4.48 -10.22
N VAL A 65 6.94 4.15 -8.94
CA VAL A 65 6.10 4.74 -7.89
C VAL A 65 6.49 6.19 -7.69
N ILE A 66 5.54 7.12 -7.85
CA ILE A 66 5.75 8.56 -7.68
C ILE A 66 5.11 9.11 -6.40
N ARG A 67 4.14 8.39 -5.83
CA ARG A 67 3.52 8.74 -4.55
C ARG A 67 2.94 7.50 -3.88
N CYS A 68 2.91 7.50 -2.55
CA CYS A 68 2.34 6.43 -1.75
C CYS A 68 1.40 7.01 -0.69
N TRP A 69 0.29 6.32 -0.40
CA TRP A 69 -0.57 6.69 0.73
C TRP A 69 -1.35 5.49 1.26
N LEU A 70 -1.65 5.58 2.54
CA LEU A 70 -2.57 4.68 3.23
C LEU A 70 -3.97 4.87 2.65
N GLY A 71 -4.71 3.78 2.52
CA GLY A 71 -6.12 3.86 2.17
C GLY A 71 -6.95 2.87 2.93
#